data_AF-A0A165ED66-F1
#
_entry.id   AF-A0A165ED66-F1
#
_cell.length_a   1.000
_cell.length_b   1.000
_cell.length_c   1.000
_cell.angle_alpha   90.00
_cell.angle_beta   90.00
_cell.angle_gamma   90.00
#
_symmetry.space_group_name_H-M   'P 1'
#
loop_
_entity.id
_entity.type
_entity.pdbx_description
1 polymer ?
#
loop_
_entity_poly.entity_id
_entity_poly.type
_entity_poly.pdbx_seq_one_letter_code
_entity_poly.pdbx_strand_id
1 'polypeptide(L)' 'IPSTFRIPAVFLDPDADLLLKSSDGVVFKVFKAFLIVGSPVFRDMFQTPRSSPETPEEPV' A
#
# COMPACT_ATOMS: atom_id res chain seq x y z
N ILE A 1 -5.28 -1.33 26.53
CA ILE A 1 -6.34 -2.03 25.79
C ILE A 1 -5.98 -1.89 24.31
N PRO A 2 -5.77 -2.95 23.52
CA PRO A 2 -5.59 -2.75 22.08
C PRO A 2 -6.90 -2.18 21.54
N SER A 3 -6.87 -0.95 21.05
CA SER A 3 -8.02 -0.32 20.43
C SER A 3 -8.30 -1.08 19.13
N THR A 4 -9.40 -1.83 19.06
CA THR A 4 -9.81 -2.50 17.83
C THR A 4 -10.22 -1.43 16.82
N PHE A 5 -9.28 -1.02 15.96
CA PHE A 5 -9.60 -0.16 14.83
C PHE A 5 -10.48 -0.95 13.85
N ARG A 6 -11.73 -0.52 13.69
CA ARG A 6 -12.67 -1.13 12.73
C ARG A 6 -12.44 -0.50 11.36
N ILE A 7 -12.00 -1.31 10.41
CA ILE A 7 -11.84 -0.90 9.01
C ILE A 7 -13.23 -0.63 8.41
N PRO A 8 -13.47 0.57 7.84
CA PRO A 8 -14.72 0.86 7.12
C PRO A 8 -14.95 -0.10 5.94
N ALA A 9 -16.21 -0.45 5.66
CA ALA A 9 -16.57 -1.43 4.63
C ALA A 9 -16.05 -1.05 3.23
N VAL A 10 -15.93 0.25 2.94
CA VAL A 10 -15.38 0.77 1.67
C VAL A 10 -13.91 0.39 1.42
N PHE A 11 -13.20 -0.09 2.45
CA PHE A 11 -11.81 -0.54 2.38
C PHE A 11 -11.64 -2.06 2.50
N LEU A 12 -12.72 -2.82 2.32
CA LEU A 12 -12.73 -4.29 2.36
C LEU A 12 -13.13 -4.92 1.01
N ASP A 13 -13.24 -4.12 -0.04
CA ASP A 13 -13.71 -4.57 -1.35
C ASP A 13 -12.81 -5.68 -1.92
N PRO A 14 -13.36 -6.82 -2.37
CA PRO A 14 -12.58 -7.91 -2.97
C PRO A 14 -11.81 -7.47 -4.22
N ASP A 15 -12.36 -6.54 -5.00
CA ASP A 15 -11.85 -6.13 -6.31
C ASP A 15 -10.75 -5.05 -6.23
N ALA A 16 -10.49 -4.50 -5.05
CA ALA A 16 -9.40 -3.55 -4.84
C ALA A 16 -8.04 -4.17 -5.19
N ASP A 17 -7.24 -3.41 -5.95
CA ASP A 17 -5.99 -3.86 -6.58
C ASP A 17 -4.73 -3.48 -5.79
N LEU A 18 -4.87 -2.82 -4.63
CA LEU A 18 -3.76 -2.39 -3.80
C LEU A 18 -4.06 -2.62 -2.31
N LEU A 19 -3.09 -3.21 -1.60
CA LEU A 19 -3.09 -3.30 -0.15
C LEU A 19 -2.22 -2.17 0.43
N LEU A 20 -2.85 -1.24 1.14
CA LEU A 20 -2.16 -0.18 1.85
C LEU A 20 -2.07 -0.55 3.33
N LYS A 21 -0.85 -0.70 3.86
CA LYS A 21 -0.60 -1.00 5.27
C LYS A 21 -0.12 0.26 5.99
N SER A 22 -0.82 0.68 7.03
CA SER A 22 -0.40 1.78 7.90
C SER A 22 0.71 1.33 8.86
N SER A 23 1.40 2.30 9.47
CA SER A 23 2.52 2.03 10.39
C SER A 23 2.12 1.28 11.66
N ASP A 24 0.87 1.41 12.09
CA ASP A 24 0.25 0.68 13.21
C ASP A 24 -0.26 -0.72 12.80
N GLY A 25 -0.06 -1.12 11.54
CA GLY A 25 -0.31 -2.47 11.05
C GLY A 25 -1.70 -2.72 10.48
N VAL A 26 -2.58 -1.71 10.42
CA VAL A 26 -3.90 -1.83 9.77
C VAL A 26 -3.72 -1.93 8.25
N VAL A 27 -4.47 -2.84 7.61
CA VAL A 27 -4.44 -3.06 6.16
C VAL A 27 -5.76 -2.60 5.54
N PHE A 28 -5.66 -1.76 4.51
CA PHE A 28 -6.78 -1.24 3.73
C PHE A 28 -6.71 -1.80 2.31
N LYS A 29 -7.82 -2.34 1.80
CA LYS A 29 -7.97 -2.68 0.39
C LYS A 29 -8.46 -1.45 -0.35
N VAL A 30 -7.64 -0.91 -1.25
CA VAL A 30 -7.92 0.33 -1.99
C VAL A 30 -7.68 0.13 -3.48
N PHE A 31 -8.29 0.97 -4.31
CA PHE A 31 -7.99 1.01 -5.74
C PHE A 31 -6.85 2.01 -6.00
N LYS A 32 -5.77 1.53 -6.60
CA LYS A 32 -4.60 2.30 -7.03
C LYS A 32 -4.97 3.52 -7.86
N ALA A 33 -5.99 3.41 -8.70
CA ALA A 33 -6.49 4.49 -9.54
C ALA A 33 -6.87 5.75 -8.72
N PHE A 34 -7.53 5.59 -7.57
CA PHE A 34 -7.90 6.73 -6.72
C PHE A 34 -6.67 7.42 -6.14
N LEU A 35 -5.64 6.67 -5.74
CA LEU A 35 -4.40 7.24 -5.24
C LEU A 35 -3.64 7.99 -6.33
N ILE A 36 -3.58 7.46 -7.55
CA ILE A 36 -2.95 8.11 -8.71
C ILE A 36 -3.66 9.43 -9.05
N VAL A 37 -4.99 9.41 -9.08
CA VAL A 37 -5.80 10.60 -9.41
C VAL A 37 -5.71 11.65 -8.30
N GLY A 38 -5.78 11.23 -7.03
CA GLY A 38 -5.82 12.13 -5.87
C GLY A 38 -4.47 12.60 -5.36
N SER A 39 -3.34 12.00 -5.79
CA SER A 39 -2.01 12.33 -5.28
C SER A 39 -0.93 12.22 -6.36
N PRO A 40 -0.28 13.33 -6.73
CA PRO A 40 0.90 13.31 -7.61
C PRO A 40 2.02 12.42 -7.06
N VAL A 41 2.22 12.40 -5.73
CA VAL A 41 3.24 11.56 -5.09
C VAL A 41 3.00 10.08 -5.36
N PHE A 42 1.75 9.62 -5.21
CA PHE A 42 1.42 8.23 -5.50
C PHE A 42 1.49 7.93 -7.00
N ARG A 43 1.07 8.86 -7.86
CA ARG A 43 1.23 8.74 -9.32
C ARG A 43 2.67 8.46 -9.70
N ASP A 44 3.60 9.29 -9.23
CA ASP A 44 5.02 9.17 -9.56
C ASP A 44 5.60 7.87 -8.99
N MET A 45 5.26 7.53 -7.73
CA MET A 45 5.69 6.30 -7.08
C MET A 45 5.28 5.04 -7.85
N PHE A 46 4.08 5.03 -8.42
CA PHE A 46 3.55 3.87 -9.15
C PHE A 46 4.03 3.79 -10.60
N GLN A 47 4.49 4.90 -11.18
CA GLN A 47 5.04 4.96 -12.54
C GLN A 47 6.54 4.69 -12.57
N THR A 48 7.23 4.94 -11.46
CA THR A 48 8.67 4.68 -11.36
C THR A 48 8.90 3.17 -11.28
N PRO A 49 9.65 2.56 -12.22
CA PRO A 49 10.10 1.18 -12.07
C PRO A 49 10.94 1.13 -10.80
N ARG A 50 10.42 0.50 -9.75
CA ARG A 50 11.20 0.30 -8.54
C ARG A 50 12.28 -0.72 -8.92
N SER A 51 13.52 -0.27 -9.13
CA SER A 51 14.65 -1.19 -9.16
C SER A 51 14.62 -1.90 -7.82
N SER A 52 14.19 -3.16 -7.82
CA SER A 52 14.33 -3.98 -6.63
C SER A 52 15.79 -3.88 -6.22
N PRO A 53 16.13 -3.55 -4.97
CA PRO A 53 17.40 -4.01 -4.45
C PRO A 53 17.25 -5.53 -4.43
N GLU A 54 17.63 -6.20 -5.53
CA GLU A 54 18.35 -7.44 -5.37
C GLU A 54 19.37 -7.14 -4.28
N THR A 55 19.24 -7.81 -3.15
CA THR A 55 20.32 -7.89 -2.19
C THR A 55 21.10 -9.10 -2.66
N PRO A 56 22.17 -8.97 -3.49
CA PRO A 56 23.18 -10.00 -3.51
C PRO A 56 23.66 -10.15 -2.07
N GLU A 57 23.35 -11.33 -1.52
CA GLU A 57 24.18 -12.11 -0.62
C GLU A 57 25.12 -11.33 0.31
N GLU A 58 24.93 -11.54 1.60
CA GLU A 58 25.95 -11.29 2.61
C GLU A 58 26.87 -12.52 2.68
N PRO A 59 28.12 -12.46 2.17
CA PRO A 59 29.18 -13.32 2.65
C PRO A 59 30.26 -12.46 3.33
N VAL A 60 30.28 -12.43 4.66
CA VAL A 60 31.52 -12.26 5.43
C VAL A 60 31.43 -12.97 6.77
#